data_AF-A0A1Y5HW01-F1
#
_entry.id   AF-A0A1Y5HW01-F1
#
_cell.length_a   1.000
_cell.length_b   1.000
_cell.length_c   1.000
_cell.angle_alpha   90.00
_cell.angle_beta   90.00
_cell.angle_gamma   90.00
#
_symmetry.space_group_name_H-M   'P 1'
#
loop_
_entity.id
_entity.type
_entity.pdbx_description
1 polymer ?
#
loop_
_entity_poly.entity_id
_entity_poly.type
_entity_poly.pdbx_seq_one_letter_code
_entity_poly.pdbx_strand_id
1 'polypeptide(L)' 'FDEFRHQRSLLLLQDNQLSLADIGLRLGFAENSTFYRAFKRWQGVTPGEYRQVLLEANPQS' A
#
# COMPACT_ATOMS: atom_id res chain seq x y z
N PHE A 1 1.71 1.16 -16.37
CA PHE A 1 1.96 2.17 -15.31
C PHE A 1 1.23 1.82 -14.02
N ASP A 2 -0.09 1.70 -14.03
CA ASP A 2 -0.86 1.38 -12.82
C ASP A 2 -0.60 -0.05 -12.30
N GLU A 3 -0.48 -1.05 -13.18
CA GLU A 3 -0.17 -2.43 -12.80
C GLU A 3 1.19 -2.55 -12.07
N PHE A 4 2.24 -1.89 -12.58
CA PHE A 4 3.55 -1.88 -11.91
C PHE A 4 3.49 -1.18 -10.54
N ARG A 5 2.76 -0.06 -10.44
CA ARG A 5 2.54 0.64 -9.16
C ARG A 5 1.78 -0.25 -8.17
N HIS A 6 0.81 -1.02 -8.66
CA HIS A 6 0.04 -1.95 -7.86
C HIS A 6 0.90 -3.11 -7.36
N GLN A 7 1.67 -3.77 -8.22
CA GLN A 7 2.59 -4.83 -7.77
C GLN A 7 3.61 -4.31 -6.75
N ARG A 8 4.17 -3.12 -7.00
CA ARG A 8 5.15 -2.52 -6.09
C ARG A 8 4.53 -2.09 -4.76
N SER A 9 3.27 -1.64 -4.75
CA SER A 9 2.59 -1.28 -3.50
C SER A 9 2.39 -2.50 -2.59
N LEU A 10 2.08 -3.67 -3.16
CA LEU A 10 1.92 -4.91 -2.38
C LEU A 10 3.21 -5.36 -1.70
N LEU A 11 4.36 -5.15 -2.34
CA LEU A 11 5.67 -5.44 -1.74
C LEU A 11 6.00 -4.45 -0.62
N LEU A 12 5.80 -3.15 -0.87
CA LEU A 12 6.12 -2.11 0.11
C LEU A 12 5.21 -2.16 1.35
N LEU A 13 3.96 -2.65 1.21
CA LEU A 13 3.03 -2.74 2.34
C LEU A 13 3.38 -3.81 3.37
N GLN A 14 4.26 -4.76 3.01
CA GLN A 14 4.78 -5.78 3.93
C GLN A 14 5.81 -5.20 4.92
N ASP A 15 6.44 -4.08 4.57
CA ASP A 15 7.40 -3.40 5.44
C ASP A 15 6.67 -2.46 6.40
N ASN A 16 6.59 -2.87 7.68
CA ASN A 16 5.93 -2.08 8.73
C ASN A 16 6.73 -0.83 9.13
N GLN A 17 8.00 -0.72 8.73
CA GLN A 17 8.80 0.49 8.95
C GLN A 17 8.48 1.61 7.96
N LEU A 18 7.83 1.29 6.83
CA LEU A 18 7.40 2.28 5.86
C LEU A 18 6.02 2.85 6.21
N SER A 19 5.91 4.17 6.34
CA SER A 19 4.60 4.81 6.45
C SER A 19 3.81 4.67 5.15
N LEU A 20 2.47 4.65 5.23
CA LEU A 20 1.62 4.63 4.04
C LEU A 20 1.84 5.86 3.14
N ALA A 21 2.27 6.98 3.73
CA ALA A 21 2.64 8.19 3.00
C ALA A 21 3.92 8.00 2.17
N ASP A 22 4.96 7.43 2.78
CA ASP A 22 6.23 7.15 2.09
C ASP A 22 6.04 6.16 0.94
N ILE A 23 5.13 5.19 1.10
CA ILE A 23 4.75 4.28 0.02
C ILE A 23 4.12 5.03 -1.15
N GLY A 24 3.16 5.92 -0.89
CA GLY A 24 2.55 6.77 -1.92
C GLY A 24 3.59 7.57 -2.71
N LEU A 25 4.52 8.20 -1.99
CA LEU A 25 5.61 8.98 -2.60
C LEU A 25 6.55 8.10 -3.44
N ARG A 26 6.98 6.93 -2.94
CA ARG A 26 7.86 5.99 -3.66
C ARG A 26 7.23 5.42 -4.93
N LEU A 27 5.90 5.36 -4.98
CA LEU A 27 5.13 4.95 -6.16
C LEU A 27 4.90 6.09 -7.16
N GLY A 28 5.33 7.31 -6.82
CA GLY A 28 5.21 8.50 -7.65
C GLY A 28 3.82 9.13 -7.62
N PHE A 29 3.07 8.98 -6.53
CA PHE A 29 1.85 9.76 -6.31
C PHE A 29 2.20 11.11 -5.70
N ALA A 30 1.60 12.18 -6.25
CA ALA A 30 1.75 13.54 -5.72
C ALA A 30 1.06 13.73 -4.35
N GLU A 31 0.02 12.92 -4.09
CA GLU A 31 -0.77 12.98 -2.87
C GLU A 31 -1.11 11.58 -2.36
N ASN A 32 -1.10 11.42 -1.04
CA ASN A 32 -1.56 10.19 -0.38
C ASN A 32 -3.02 9.87 -0.71
N SER A 33 -3.87 10.89 -0.84
CA SER A 33 -5.29 10.74 -1.20
C SER A 33 -5.44 9.99 -2.54
N THR A 34 -4.57 10.29 -3.51
CA THR A 34 -4.58 9.68 -4.84
C THR A 34 -4.08 8.24 -4.80
N PHE A 35 -3.03 7.97 -4.02
CA PHE A 35 -2.57 6.59 -3.77
C PHE A 35 -3.68 5.74 -3.14
N TYR A 36 -4.37 6.24 -2.11
CA TYR A 36 -5.42 5.48 -1.41
C TYR A 36 -6.59 5.14 -2.32
N ARG A 37 -7.05 6.10 -3.15
CA ARG A 37 -8.11 5.85 -4.14
C ARG A 37 -7.69 4.81 -5.19
N ALA A 38 -6.47 4.93 -5.71
CA ALA A 38 -5.94 3.99 -6.68
C ALA A 38 -5.82 2.58 -6.09
N PHE A 39 -5.26 2.46 -4.88
CA PHE A 39 -5.11 1.19 -4.19
C PHE A 39 -6.45 0.54 -3.87
N LYS A 40 -7.43 1.33 -3.38
CA LYS A 40 -8.79 0.83 -3.14
C LYS A 40 -9.47 0.33 -4.40
N ARG A 41 -9.24 0.98 -5.55
CA ARG A 41 -9.72 0.50 -6.85
C ARG A 41 -9.08 -0.83 -7.25
N TRP A 42 -7.81 -1.07 -6.90
CA TRP A 42 -7.09 -2.29 -7.24
C TRP A 42 -7.41 -3.47 -6.31
N GLN A 43 -7.56 -3.23 -5.00
CA GLN A 43 -7.69 -4.28 -3.99
C GLN A 43 -9.05 -4.34 -3.29
N GLY A 44 -9.95 -3.39 -3.55
CA GLY A 44 -11.26 -3.26 -2.89
C GLY A 44 -11.20 -2.63 -1.49
N VAL A 45 -10.04 -2.64 -0.84
CA VAL A 45 -9.79 -2.09 0.50
C VAL A 45 -8.72 -0.98 0.48
N THR A 46 -8.68 -0.17 1.52
CA THR A 46 -7.61 0.83 1.68
C THR A 46 -6.26 0.15 1.95
N PRO A 47 -5.13 0.82 1.64
CA PRO A 47 -3.81 0.24 1.90
C PRO A 47 -3.53 0.03 3.41
N GLY A 48 -4.20 0.80 4.28
CA GLY A 48 -4.13 0.60 5.73
C GLY A 48 -4.83 -0.67 6.19
N GLU A 49 -6.08 -0.88 5.76
CA GLU A 49 -6.82 -2.13 6.04
C GLU A 49 -6.07 -3.35 5.50
N TYR A 50 -5.56 -3.26 4.27
CA TYR A 50 -4.75 -4.32 3.67
C TYR A 50 -3.49 -4.64 4.49
N ARG A 51 -2.78 -3.60 4.98
CA ARG A 51 -1.61 -3.79 5.83
C ARG A 51 -1.97 -4.43 7.16
N GLN A 52 -3.07 -4.04 7.79
CA GLN A 52 -3.50 -4.66 9.05
C GLN A 52 -3.70 -6.16 8.88
N VAL A 53 -4.45 -6.56 7.84
CA VAL A 53 -4.65 -7.99 7.52
C VAL A 53 -3.33 -8.71 7.24
N LEU A 54 -2.40 -8.07 6.52
CA LEU A 54 -1.06 -8.64 6.28
C LEU A 54 -0.27 -8.88 7.57
N LEU A 55 -0.29 -7.94 8.52
CA LEU A 55 0.42 -8.06 9.79
C LEU A 55 -0.24 -9.11 10.69
N GLU A 56 -1.58 -9.14 10.73
CA GLU A 56 -2.32 -10.18 11.46
C GLU A 56 -2.06 -11.59 10.91
N ALA A 57 -1.88 -11.71 9.59
CA ALA A 57 -1.56 -12.98 8.93
C ALA A 57 -0.10 -13.40 9.09
N ASN A 58 0.80 -12.52 9.54
CA ASN A 58 2.23 -12.80 9.65
C ASN A 58 2.65 -12.84 11.13
N PRO A 59 2.71 -14.01 11.78
CA PRO A 59 2.88 -14.15 13.24
C PRO A 59 4.25 -13.71 13.80
N GLN A 60 5.07 -13.01 13.01
CA GLN A 60 6.39 -12.49 13.40
C GLN A 60 6.48 -10.95 13.46
N SER A 61 5.38 -10.22 13.23
CA SER A 61 5.35 -8.75 13.33
C SER A 61 5.10 -8.22 14.73
#